data_AF-A0A973Y150-F1
#
_entry.id   AF-A0A973Y150-F1
#
_cell.length_a   1.000
_cell.length_b   1.000
_cell.length_c   1.000
_cell.angle_alpha   90.00
_cell.angle_beta   90.00
_cell.angle_gamma   90.00
#
_symmetry.space_group_name_H-M   'P 1'
#
loop_
_entity.id
_entity.type
_entity.pdbx_description
1 polymer ?
#
loop_
_entity_poly.entity_id
_entity_poly.type
_entity_poly.pdbx_seq_one_letter_code
_entity_poly.pdbx_strand_id
1 'polypeptide(L)'
;MRSRLPRRQAERRGLRLWPVGIVLVLAFTTAILVAASVFYAGWDVLGARGLKPERRIDSKTLFDLVKLSFGVVAGAGALVALVMAYRRQRVDEDGALRDATRLHTERFTTAVSQLGDESAAVRLGGVHALAGLADDAPTRELRQTCIDVLCAYLRLPYTAEADLPADDAEARHAYLSLREVRHTVIRLIRDHLRLPFKHHHTWQGHAFDFTDVTFDGGDFS
;
A
#
# COMPACT_ATOMS: atom_id res chain seq x y z
N MET A 1 -15.80 12.19 -31.51
CA MET A 1 -14.69 11.39 -32.07
C MET A 1 -14.14 10.53 -30.93
N ARG A 2 -14.34 9.20 -30.96
CA ARG A 2 -14.08 8.30 -29.81
C ARG A 2 -12.60 7.90 -29.76
N SER A 3 -11.82 8.51 -28.88
CA SER A 3 -10.44 8.12 -28.58
C SER A 3 -10.42 6.88 -27.69
N ARG A 4 -10.16 5.72 -28.29
CA ARG A 4 -9.83 4.49 -27.57
C ARG A 4 -8.42 4.64 -26.99
N LEU A 5 -8.31 4.82 -25.68
CA LEU A 5 -7.02 4.74 -24.99
C LEU A 5 -6.51 3.29 -24.98
N PRO A 6 -5.24 3.03 -25.30
CA PRO A 6 -4.68 1.70 -25.18
C PRO A 6 -4.51 1.33 -23.71
N ARG A 7 -5.20 0.26 -23.32
CA ARG A 7 -5.06 -0.43 -22.04
C ARG A 7 -3.61 -0.94 -21.93
N ARG A 8 -2.71 -0.13 -21.37
CA ARG A 8 -1.38 -0.59 -20.94
C ARG A 8 -1.58 -1.48 -19.71
N GLN A 9 -1.86 -2.76 -19.96
CA GLN A 9 -1.50 -3.83 -19.03
C GLN A 9 0.01 -3.78 -18.87
N ALA A 10 0.48 -2.98 -17.91
CA ALA A 10 1.83 -3.13 -17.41
C ALA A 10 1.91 -4.53 -16.81
N GLU A 11 2.66 -5.39 -17.49
CA GLU A 11 3.18 -6.64 -16.98
C GLU A 11 3.82 -6.39 -15.61
N ARG A 12 3.04 -6.44 -14.53
CA ARG A 12 3.55 -6.96 -13.28
C ARG A 12 3.70 -8.46 -13.50
N ARG A 13 4.79 -8.84 -14.17
CA ARG A 13 5.49 -10.09 -13.87
C ARG A 13 5.94 -9.98 -12.43
N GLY A 14 4.98 -10.09 -11.51
CA GLY A 14 5.26 -10.41 -10.12
C GLY A 14 6.07 -11.69 -10.19
N LEU A 15 7.33 -11.58 -9.79
CA LEU A 15 8.26 -12.69 -9.63
C LEU A 15 7.45 -13.88 -9.13
N ARG A 16 7.32 -14.88 -10.00
CA ARG A 16 6.54 -16.10 -9.74
C ARG A 16 6.98 -16.60 -8.38
N LEU A 17 6.07 -16.41 -7.44
CA LEU A 17 6.08 -16.93 -6.09
C LEU A 17 6.47 -18.39 -6.18
N TRP A 18 7.75 -18.70 -5.96
CA TRP A 18 8.04 -20.02 -5.44
C TRP A 18 7.43 -20.00 -4.05
N PRO A 19 6.36 -20.76 -3.79
CA PRO A 19 5.69 -20.69 -2.52
C PRO A 19 6.74 -21.05 -1.49
N VAL A 20 7.00 -20.14 -0.55
CA VAL A 20 7.88 -20.41 0.59
C VAL A 20 7.46 -21.71 1.30
N GLY A 21 6.18 -22.07 1.20
CA GLY A 21 5.64 -23.38 1.57
C GLY A 21 6.26 -24.57 0.82
N ILE A 22 6.54 -24.49 -0.49
CA ILE A 22 7.24 -25.55 -1.23
C ILE A 22 8.68 -25.67 -0.76
N VAL A 23 9.39 -24.56 -0.52
CA VAL A 23 10.78 -24.60 -0.02
C VAL A 23 10.85 -25.21 1.37
N LEU A 24 9.88 -24.89 2.24
CA LEU A 24 9.77 -25.47 3.59
C LEU A 24 9.36 -26.94 3.57
N VAL A 25 8.39 -27.31 2.75
CA VAL A 25 7.99 -28.72 2.57
C VAL A 25 9.18 -29.51 2.03
N LEU A 26 9.90 -28.98 1.04
CA LEU A 26 11.12 -29.59 0.52
C LEU A 26 12.13 -29.77 1.64
N ALA A 27 12.53 -28.71 2.36
CA ALA A 27 13.49 -28.79 3.46
C ALA A 27 13.09 -29.81 4.55
N PHE A 28 11.80 -29.86 4.91
CA PHE A 28 11.29 -30.81 5.90
C PHE A 28 11.31 -32.24 5.36
N THR A 29 10.93 -32.45 4.10
CA THR A 29 11.02 -33.77 3.45
C THR A 29 12.45 -34.25 3.32
N THR A 30 13.42 -33.37 2.98
CA THR A 30 14.84 -33.74 2.98
C THR A 30 15.32 -34.13 4.36
N ALA A 31 14.93 -33.40 5.41
CA ALA A 31 15.29 -33.74 6.78
C ALA A 31 14.75 -35.11 7.22
N ILE A 32 13.48 -35.43 6.90
CA ILE A 32 12.88 -36.74 7.16
C ILE A 32 13.61 -37.84 6.39
N LEU A 33 13.91 -37.62 5.11
CA LEU A 33 14.62 -38.59 4.28
C LEU A 33 16.02 -38.88 4.81
N VAL A 34 16.76 -37.86 5.25
CA VAL A 34 18.08 -38.04 5.86
C VAL A 34 17.97 -38.84 7.16
N ALA A 35 17.00 -38.52 8.04
CA ALA A 35 16.79 -39.26 9.28
C ALA A 35 16.41 -40.72 9.05
N ALA A 36 15.49 -40.98 8.11
CA ALA A 36 15.09 -42.33 7.71
C ALA A 36 16.26 -43.11 7.10
N SER A 37 17.09 -42.45 6.28
CA SER A 37 18.27 -43.05 5.67
C SER A 37 19.31 -43.46 6.71
N VAL A 38 19.59 -42.60 7.70
CA VAL A 38 20.48 -42.93 8.83
C VAL A 38 19.93 -44.10 9.66
N PHE A 39 18.62 -44.12 9.92
CA PHE A 39 17.98 -45.21 10.65
C PHE A 39 18.09 -46.55 9.91
N TYR A 40 17.83 -46.55 8.59
CA TYR A 40 17.91 -47.75 7.76
C TYR A 40 19.36 -48.25 7.64
N ALA A 41 20.33 -47.34 7.46
CA ALA A 41 21.75 -47.68 7.44
C ALA A 41 22.20 -48.26 8.79
N GLY A 42 21.73 -47.71 9.90
CA GLY A 42 21.97 -48.28 11.23
C GLY A 42 21.38 -49.68 11.35
N TRP A 43 20.15 -49.89 10.92
CA TRP A 43 19.46 -51.18 10.94
C TRP A 43 20.19 -52.25 10.11
N ASP A 44 20.62 -51.91 8.90
CA ASP A 44 21.33 -52.82 7.99
C ASP A 44 22.72 -53.21 8.53
N VAL A 45 23.45 -52.23 9.09
CA VAL A 45 24.75 -52.49 9.75
C VAL A 45 24.59 -53.35 11.02
N LEU A 46 23.51 -53.17 11.77
CA LEU A 46 23.17 -54.01 12.93
C LEU A 46 22.72 -55.42 12.52
N GLY A 47 21.99 -55.55 11.41
CA GLY A 47 21.56 -56.83 10.83
C GLY A 47 22.73 -57.63 10.23
N ALA A 48 23.68 -56.97 9.58
CA ALA A 48 24.85 -57.59 8.96
C ALA A 48 25.89 -58.08 9.97
N ARG A 49 25.92 -57.55 11.21
CA ARG A 49 26.94 -57.87 12.21
C ARG A 49 26.54 -58.90 13.28
N GLY A 50 25.33 -59.45 13.25
CA GLY A 50 24.96 -60.60 14.10
C GLY A 50 25.30 -60.42 15.59
N LEU A 51 25.10 -59.22 16.14
CA LEU A 51 25.47 -58.92 17.53
C LEU A 51 24.47 -59.59 18.48
N LYS A 52 24.98 -60.46 19.34
CA LYS A 52 24.23 -61.06 20.45
C LYS A 52 23.58 -59.96 21.29
N PRO A 53 22.31 -60.09 21.70
CA PRO A 53 21.64 -59.10 22.51
C PRO A 53 22.21 -59.13 23.94
N GLU A 54 23.27 -58.36 24.19
CA GLU A 54 23.72 -58.09 25.55
C GLU A 54 22.72 -57.16 26.23
N ARG A 55 21.96 -57.76 27.15
CA ARG A 55 20.90 -57.16 27.95
C ARG A 55 21.47 -56.31 29.09
N ARG A 56 22.24 -55.28 28.75
CA ARG A 56 22.54 -54.15 29.65
C ARG A 56 22.41 -52.88 28.84
N ILE A 57 21.30 -52.17 29.04
CA ILE A 57 21.13 -50.83 28.52
C ILE A 57 22.17 -49.95 29.22
N ASP A 58 23.26 -49.67 28.51
CA ASP A 58 24.31 -48.79 28.97
C ASP A 58 23.75 -47.36 29.11
N SER A 59 24.08 -46.68 30.21
CA SER A 59 23.61 -45.32 30.51
C SER A 59 23.97 -44.34 29.39
N LYS A 60 25.04 -44.63 28.65
CA LYS A 60 25.49 -43.86 27.49
C LYS A 60 24.49 -43.90 26.33
N THR A 61 23.90 -45.06 26.03
CA THR A 61 22.93 -45.22 24.95
C THR A 61 21.61 -44.50 25.25
N LEU A 62 21.15 -44.55 26.51
CA LEU A 62 19.97 -43.79 26.94
C LEU A 62 20.21 -42.29 26.84
N PHE A 63 21.40 -41.84 27.23
CA PHE A 63 21.78 -40.43 27.16
C PHE A 63 21.85 -39.92 25.72
N ASP A 64 22.40 -40.71 24.79
CA ASP A 64 22.44 -40.37 23.37
C ASP A 64 21.04 -40.31 22.75
N LEU A 65 20.14 -41.23 23.13
CA LEU A 65 18.75 -41.23 22.68
C LEU A 65 17.98 -40.00 23.19
N VAL A 66 18.20 -39.60 24.44
CA VAL A 66 17.62 -38.38 25.00
C VAL A 66 18.15 -37.14 24.29
N LYS A 67 19.46 -37.06 24.02
CA LYS A 67 20.03 -35.93 23.24
C LYS A 67 19.44 -35.83 21.84
N LEU A 68 19.27 -36.96 21.16
CA LEU A 68 18.67 -37.02 19.83
C LEU A 68 17.22 -36.49 19.87
N SER A 69 16.41 -36.93 20.83
CA SER A 69 15.02 -36.50 20.94
C SER A 69 14.91 -35.00 21.25
N PHE A 70 15.77 -34.47 22.13
CA PHE A 70 15.87 -33.03 22.39
C PHE A 70 16.24 -32.24 21.13
N GLY A 71 17.19 -32.74 20.32
CA GLY A 71 17.57 -32.11 19.05
C GLY A 71 16.42 -32.04 18.05
N VAL A 72 15.65 -33.13 17.91
CA VAL A 72 14.48 -33.18 17.02
C VAL A 72 13.37 -32.23 17.49
N VAL A 73 13.05 -32.23 18.79
CA VAL A 73 12.02 -31.35 19.36
C VAL A 73 12.42 -29.88 19.25
N ALA A 74 13.68 -29.55 19.55
CA ALA A 74 14.20 -28.19 19.41
C ALA A 74 14.19 -27.73 17.95
N GLY A 75 14.59 -28.60 17.00
CA GLY A 75 14.57 -28.30 15.56
C GLY A 75 13.15 -28.06 15.04
N ALA A 76 12.19 -28.89 15.43
CA ALA A 76 10.79 -28.70 15.08
C ALA A 76 10.22 -27.39 15.67
N GLY A 77 10.51 -27.10 16.93
CA GLY A 77 10.11 -25.85 17.59
C GLY A 77 10.67 -24.61 16.90
N ALA A 78 11.96 -24.63 16.53
CA ALA A 78 12.61 -23.54 15.79
C ALA A 78 11.97 -23.30 14.42
N LEU A 79 11.60 -24.37 13.70
CA LEU A 79 10.95 -24.26 12.39
C LEU A 79 9.53 -23.68 12.51
N VAL A 80 8.76 -24.11 13.51
CA VAL A 80 7.43 -23.53 13.80
C VAL A 80 7.54 -22.05 14.16
N ALA A 81 8.49 -21.68 15.02
CA ALA A 81 8.74 -20.30 15.42
C ALA A 81 9.08 -19.42 14.19
N LEU A 82 9.95 -19.91 13.30
CA LEU A 82 10.31 -19.22 12.06
C LEU A 82 9.10 -19.01 11.15
N VAL A 83 8.27 -20.04 10.95
CA VAL A 83 7.06 -19.94 10.11
C VAL A 83 6.05 -18.97 10.71
N MET A 84 5.87 -18.99 12.03
CA MET A 84 4.95 -18.09 12.71
C MET A 84 5.42 -16.63 12.60
N ALA A 85 6.72 -16.39 12.79
CA ALA A 85 7.32 -15.06 12.60
C ALA A 85 7.12 -14.56 11.16
N TYR A 86 7.36 -15.41 10.16
CA TYR A 86 7.16 -15.06 8.75
C TYR A 86 5.69 -14.79 8.40
N ARG A 87 4.77 -15.65 8.86
CA ARG A 87 3.32 -15.45 8.65
C ARG A 87 2.85 -14.16 9.29
N ARG A 88 3.28 -13.90 10.52
CA ARG A 88 2.94 -12.67 11.25
C ARG A 88 3.43 -11.44 10.50
N GLN A 89 4.69 -11.44 10.08
CA GLN A 89 5.25 -10.34 9.30
C GLN A 89 4.43 -10.05 8.03
N ARG A 90 4.05 -11.08 7.27
CA ARG A 90 3.25 -10.89 6.05
C ARG A 90 1.86 -10.33 6.33
N VAL A 91 1.19 -10.83 7.38
CA VAL A 91 -0.14 -10.33 7.78
C VAL A 91 -0.06 -8.88 8.24
N ASP A 92 0.99 -8.52 8.97
CA ASP A 92 1.21 -7.15 9.45
C ASP A 92 1.49 -6.19 8.27
N GLU A 93 2.29 -6.60 7.27
CA GLU A 93 2.55 -5.82 6.05
C GLU A 93 1.28 -5.63 5.20
N ASP A 94 0.52 -6.70 4.95
CA ASP A 94 -0.76 -6.63 4.23
C ASP A 94 -1.81 -5.81 5.02
N GLY A 95 -1.76 -5.88 6.36
CA GLY A 95 -2.62 -5.12 7.26
C GLY A 95 -2.33 -3.62 7.21
N ALA A 96 -1.06 -3.24 7.28
CA ALA A 96 -0.64 -1.84 7.27
C ALA A 96 -1.09 -1.09 6.01
N LEU A 97 -0.96 -1.72 4.83
CA LEU A 97 -1.42 -1.13 3.56
C LEU A 97 -2.94 -0.96 3.50
N ARG A 98 -3.69 -1.93 4.02
CA ARG A 98 -5.16 -1.86 4.09
C ARG A 98 -5.62 -0.76 5.03
N ASP A 99 -5.01 -0.66 6.20
CA ASP A 99 -5.34 0.37 7.19
C ASP A 99 -5.00 1.77 6.68
N ALA A 100 -3.85 1.93 6.01
CA ALA A 100 -3.48 3.19 5.35
C ALA A 100 -4.50 3.58 4.27
N THR A 101 -4.93 2.63 3.44
CA THR A 101 -5.94 2.87 2.40
C THR A 101 -7.31 3.21 2.99
N ARG A 102 -7.71 2.55 4.08
CA ARG A 102 -8.97 2.83 4.77
C ARG A 102 -8.96 4.24 5.37
N LEU A 103 -7.92 4.56 6.14
CA LEU A 103 -7.76 5.88 6.75
C LEU A 103 -7.71 6.99 5.70
N HIS A 104 -7.02 6.76 4.59
CA HIS A 104 -7.00 7.68 3.45
C HIS A 104 -8.40 7.90 2.89
N THR A 105 -9.20 6.84 2.70
CA THR A 105 -10.57 6.92 2.17
C THR A 105 -11.51 7.69 3.12
N GLU A 106 -11.39 7.48 4.44
CA GLU A 106 -12.17 8.18 5.46
C GLU A 106 -11.87 9.69 5.47
N ARG A 107 -10.58 10.04 5.46
CA ARG A 107 -10.13 11.44 5.38
C ARG A 107 -10.53 12.08 4.06
N PHE A 108 -10.42 11.34 2.96
CA PHE A 108 -10.85 11.78 1.62
C PHE A 108 -12.33 12.14 1.59
N THR A 109 -13.19 11.26 2.10
CA THR A 109 -14.64 11.52 2.18
C THR A 109 -14.93 12.79 3.00
N THR A 110 -14.20 12.98 4.10
CA THR A 110 -14.32 14.19 4.93
C THR A 110 -13.88 15.46 4.18
N ALA A 111 -12.73 15.41 3.50
CA ALA A 111 -12.21 16.56 2.75
C ALA A 111 -13.11 16.93 1.56
N VAL A 112 -13.66 15.94 0.85
CA VAL A 112 -14.67 16.16 -0.20
C VAL A 112 -15.93 16.80 0.37
N SER A 113 -16.41 16.34 1.53
CA SER A 113 -17.56 16.96 2.20
C SER A 113 -17.29 18.41 2.57
N GLN A 114 -16.09 18.73 3.08
CA GLN A 114 -15.69 20.10 3.41
C GLN A 114 -15.60 20.98 2.16
N LEU A 115 -15.09 20.45 1.04
CA LEU A 115 -15.03 21.16 -0.24
C LEU A 115 -16.43 21.51 -0.81
N GLY A 116 -17.43 20.70 -0.50
CA GLY A 116 -18.83 20.91 -0.89
C GLY A 116 -19.63 21.79 0.06
N ASP A 117 -19.06 22.24 1.17
CA ASP A 117 -19.74 23.05 2.18
C ASP A 117 -20.15 24.43 1.64
N GLU A 118 -21.18 25.06 2.19
CA GLU A 118 -21.63 26.40 1.79
C GLU A 118 -20.68 27.51 2.25
N SER A 119 -19.94 27.29 3.33
CA SER A 119 -18.95 28.22 3.87
C SER A 119 -17.67 28.18 3.06
N ALA A 120 -17.26 29.32 2.48
CA ALA A 120 -16.01 29.43 1.75
C ALA A 120 -14.78 29.07 2.61
N ALA A 121 -14.82 29.34 3.92
CA ALA A 121 -13.73 28.97 4.84
C ALA A 121 -13.61 27.45 5.00
N VAL A 122 -14.74 26.74 5.10
CA VAL A 122 -14.76 25.27 5.18
C VAL A 122 -14.30 24.66 3.84
N ARG A 123 -14.75 25.23 2.72
CA ARG A 123 -14.28 24.84 1.37
C ARG A 123 -12.78 24.97 1.21
N LEU A 124 -12.21 26.09 1.66
CA LEU A 124 -10.77 26.33 1.64
C LEU A 124 -10.01 25.28 2.47
N GLY A 125 -10.55 24.92 3.65
CA GLY A 125 -10.04 23.82 4.46
C GLY A 125 -10.08 22.49 3.70
N GLY A 126 -11.18 22.19 3.02
CA GLY A 126 -11.35 21.00 2.18
C GLY A 126 -10.33 20.93 1.03
N VAL A 127 -10.05 22.06 0.36
CA VAL A 127 -9.02 22.15 -0.69
C VAL A 127 -7.64 21.78 -0.14
N HIS A 128 -7.23 22.36 0.98
CA HIS A 128 -5.94 22.05 1.61
C HIS A 128 -5.87 20.60 2.10
N ALA A 129 -6.96 20.09 2.68
CA ALA A 129 -7.05 18.70 3.11
C ALA A 129 -6.91 17.72 1.94
N LEU A 130 -7.55 18.00 0.80
CA LEU A 130 -7.42 17.20 -0.43
C LEU A 130 -6.00 17.24 -1.02
N ALA A 131 -5.35 18.41 -1.01
CA ALA A 131 -3.96 18.51 -1.46
C ALA A 131 -3.01 17.71 -0.55
N GLY A 132 -3.16 17.82 0.78
CA GLY A 132 -2.39 17.02 1.73
C GLY A 132 -2.65 15.52 1.58
N LEU A 133 -3.90 15.11 1.32
CA LEU A 133 -4.22 13.72 1.00
C LEU A 133 -3.56 13.24 -0.28
N ALA A 134 -3.56 14.07 -1.33
CA ALA A 134 -2.85 13.74 -2.57
C ALA A 134 -1.36 13.49 -2.28
N ASP A 135 -0.75 14.30 -1.43
CA ASP A 135 0.65 14.17 -1.02
C ASP A 135 0.96 12.91 -0.22
N ASP A 136 0.07 12.54 0.70
CA ASP A 136 0.20 11.35 1.56
C ASP A 136 -0.44 10.09 0.94
N ALA A 137 -0.84 10.12 -0.33
CA ALA A 137 -1.56 9.03 -0.96
C ALA A 137 -0.72 7.73 -1.03
N PRO A 138 -1.24 6.58 -0.56
CA PRO A 138 -0.48 5.33 -0.53
C PRO A 138 -0.28 4.72 -1.93
N THR A 139 -1.09 5.14 -2.91
CA THR A 139 -0.94 4.74 -4.31
C THR A 139 -1.06 5.93 -5.25
N ARG A 140 -0.52 5.80 -6.46
CA ARG A 140 -0.62 6.82 -7.51
C ARG A 140 -2.07 7.07 -7.91
N GLU A 141 -2.88 6.02 -7.93
CA GLU A 141 -4.29 6.10 -8.30
C GLU A 141 -5.08 6.94 -7.30
N LEU A 142 -4.81 6.81 -6.00
CA LEU A 142 -5.46 7.61 -4.96
C LEU A 142 -5.04 9.09 -5.00
N ARG A 143 -3.76 9.36 -5.32
CA ARG A 143 -3.29 10.72 -5.60
C ARG A 143 -4.05 11.32 -6.78
N GLN A 144 -4.18 10.56 -7.87
CA GLN A 144 -4.93 10.98 -9.06
C GLN A 144 -6.38 11.30 -8.72
N THR A 145 -7.06 10.49 -7.90
CA THR A 145 -8.43 10.77 -7.46
C THR A 145 -8.56 12.11 -6.73
N CYS A 146 -7.61 12.46 -5.85
CA CYS A 146 -7.61 13.76 -5.17
C CYS A 146 -7.44 14.92 -6.15
N ILE A 147 -6.53 14.77 -7.12
CA ILE A 147 -6.30 15.74 -8.21
C ILE A 147 -7.56 15.89 -9.07
N ASP A 148 -8.23 14.79 -9.41
CA ASP A 148 -9.43 14.77 -10.24
C ASP A 148 -10.59 15.52 -9.56
N VAL A 149 -10.73 15.40 -8.23
CA VAL A 149 -11.73 16.17 -7.46
C VAL A 149 -11.42 17.67 -7.50
N LEU A 150 -10.16 18.06 -7.32
CA LEU A 150 -9.73 19.46 -7.42
C LEU A 150 -10.02 20.02 -8.82
N CYS A 151 -9.71 19.26 -9.87
CA CYS A 151 -10.03 19.63 -11.26
C CYS A 151 -11.54 19.68 -11.51
N ALA A 152 -12.32 18.74 -10.97
CA ALA A 152 -13.78 18.74 -11.05
C ALA A 152 -14.39 19.98 -10.39
N TYR A 153 -13.86 20.42 -9.25
CA TYR A 153 -14.28 21.64 -8.59
C TYR A 153 -14.08 22.88 -9.47
N LEU A 154 -12.95 22.97 -10.18
CA LEU A 154 -12.69 24.06 -11.13
C LEU A 154 -13.66 24.08 -12.32
N ARG A 155 -14.26 22.94 -12.66
CA ARG A 155 -15.25 22.80 -13.75
C ARG A 155 -16.68 23.12 -13.34
N LEU A 156 -16.95 23.38 -12.06
CA LEU A 156 -18.28 23.79 -11.62
C LEU A 156 -18.68 25.10 -12.31
N PRO A 157 -20.00 25.31 -12.57
CA PRO A 157 -20.50 26.55 -13.15
C PRO A 157 -19.95 27.76 -12.41
N TYR A 158 -19.45 28.73 -13.17
CA TYR A 158 -18.78 29.90 -12.65
C TYR A 158 -19.34 31.15 -13.35
N THR A 159 -19.91 32.05 -12.56
CA THR A 159 -20.39 33.35 -13.03
C THR A 159 -19.23 34.34 -12.94
N ALA A 160 -18.86 34.94 -14.07
CA ALA A 160 -17.79 35.92 -14.09
C ALA A 160 -18.23 37.21 -13.42
N GLU A 161 -17.26 37.99 -12.92
CA GLU A 161 -17.52 39.29 -12.29
C GLU A 161 -18.36 40.23 -13.14
N ALA A 162 -18.12 40.23 -14.46
CA ALA A 162 -18.80 41.09 -15.42
C ALA A 162 -20.30 40.78 -15.56
N ASP A 163 -20.72 39.57 -15.18
CA ASP A 163 -22.11 39.10 -15.27
C ASP A 163 -22.89 39.31 -13.95
N LEU A 164 -22.24 39.86 -12.90
CA LEU A 164 -22.88 40.12 -11.62
C LEU A 164 -23.73 41.41 -11.66
N PRO A 165 -24.88 41.45 -10.96
CA PRO A 165 -25.63 42.69 -10.79
C PRO A 165 -24.80 43.76 -10.06
N ALA A 166 -24.76 44.99 -10.58
CA ALA A 166 -23.89 46.05 -10.08
C ALA A 166 -24.17 46.46 -8.62
N ASP A 167 -25.42 46.38 -8.17
CA ASP A 167 -25.87 46.80 -6.84
C ASP A 167 -26.11 45.62 -5.86
N ASP A 168 -25.60 44.42 -6.17
CA ASP A 168 -25.74 43.24 -5.31
C ASP A 168 -24.44 42.93 -4.55
N ALA A 169 -24.32 43.51 -3.36
CA ALA A 169 -23.16 43.30 -2.49
C ALA A 169 -23.02 41.84 -2.02
N GLU A 170 -24.14 41.13 -1.82
CA GLU A 170 -24.12 39.73 -1.36
C GLU A 170 -23.60 38.81 -2.47
N ALA A 171 -24.11 38.96 -3.70
CA ALA A 171 -23.60 38.24 -4.87
C ALA A 171 -22.11 38.54 -5.11
N ARG A 172 -21.70 39.80 -4.91
CA ARG A 172 -20.29 40.20 -5.02
C ARG A 172 -19.41 39.52 -3.97
N HIS A 173 -19.85 39.46 -2.71
CA HIS A 173 -19.12 38.76 -1.65
C HIS A 173 -19.05 37.25 -1.91
N ALA A 174 -20.14 36.63 -2.35
CA ALA A 174 -20.18 35.22 -2.71
C ALA A 174 -19.19 34.91 -3.85
N TYR A 175 -19.18 35.73 -4.90
CA TYR A 175 -18.23 35.64 -6.00
C TYR A 175 -16.77 35.69 -5.53
N LEU A 176 -16.40 36.71 -4.74
CA LEU A 176 -15.02 36.86 -4.24
C LEU A 176 -14.60 35.66 -3.39
N SER A 177 -15.53 35.14 -2.58
CA SER A 177 -15.27 33.98 -1.73
C SER A 177 -15.03 32.70 -2.56
N LEU A 178 -15.84 32.45 -3.60
CA LEU A 178 -15.68 31.32 -4.50
C LEU A 178 -14.40 31.42 -5.33
N ARG A 179 -14.10 32.63 -5.80
CA ARG A 179 -12.88 32.95 -6.53
C ARG A 179 -11.63 32.62 -5.74
N GLU A 180 -11.58 32.99 -4.46
CA GLU A 180 -10.44 32.68 -3.59
C GLU A 180 -10.21 31.17 -3.45
N VAL A 181 -11.28 30.38 -3.30
CA VAL A 181 -11.17 28.91 -3.24
C VAL A 181 -10.62 28.37 -4.57
N ARG A 182 -11.15 28.81 -5.71
CA ARG A 182 -10.67 28.40 -7.05
C ARG A 182 -9.20 28.76 -7.27
N HIS A 183 -8.79 29.97 -6.90
CA HIS A 183 -7.41 30.43 -7.04
C HIS A 183 -6.47 29.65 -6.13
N THR A 184 -6.94 29.24 -4.96
CA THR A 184 -6.19 28.33 -4.08
C THR A 184 -5.98 26.96 -4.71
N VAL A 185 -7.00 26.38 -5.34
CA VAL A 185 -6.84 25.11 -6.08
C VAL A 185 -5.77 25.26 -7.19
N ILE A 186 -5.86 26.31 -8.00
CA ILE A 186 -4.90 26.61 -9.07
C ILE A 186 -3.47 26.76 -8.53
N ARG A 187 -3.31 27.54 -7.46
CA ARG A 187 -2.02 27.77 -6.78
C ARG A 187 -1.43 26.46 -6.26
N LEU A 188 -2.21 25.63 -5.57
CA LEU A 188 -1.73 24.35 -5.09
C LEU A 188 -1.31 23.44 -6.25
N ILE A 189 -2.11 23.33 -7.31
CA ILE A 189 -1.73 22.53 -8.48
C ILE A 189 -0.40 23.04 -9.06
N ARG A 190 -0.26 24.36 -9.28
CA ARG A 190 0.97 25.00 -9.75
C ARG A 190 2.16 24.64 -8.86
N ASP A 191 2.03 24.82 -7.55
CA ASP A 191 3.12 24.61 -6.60
C ASP A 191 3.63 23.15 -6.67
N HIS A 192 2.74 22.17 -6.72
CA HIS A 192 3.11 20.76 -6.83
C HIS A 192 3.68 20.39 -8.21
N LEU A 193 3.28 21.08 -9.27
CA LEU A 193 3.86 20.92 -10.61
C LEU A 193 5.27 21.50 -10.72
N ARG A 194 5.61 22.51 -9.91
CA ARG A 194 6.95 23.11 -9.87
C ARG A 194 7.98 22.33 -9.08
N LEU A 195 7.52 21.45 -8.19
CA LEU A 195 8.42 20.57 -7.46
C LEU A 195 9.24 19.72 -8.43
N PRO A 196 10.54 19.48 -8.16
CA PRO A 196 11.38 18.64 -8.99
C PRO A 196 10.73 17.28 -9.26
N PHE A 197 10.94 16.68 -10.44
CA PHE A 197 10.34 15.39 -10.81
C PHE A 197 10.66 14.24 -9.83
N LYS A 198 11.76 14.33 -9.07
CA LYS A 198 12.15 13.34 -8.05
C LYS A 198 11.52 13.62 -6.67
N HIS A 199 10.84 14.74 -6.49
CA HIS A 199 10.23 15.10 -5.21
C HIS A 199 9.02 14.22 -4.94
N HIS A 200 8.92 13.64 -3.74
CA HIS A 200 7.84 12.73 -3.34
C HIS A 200 6.43 13.34 -3.46
N HIS A 201 6.29 14.64 -3.25
CA HIS A 201 5.02 15.36 -3.43
C HIS A 201 4.82 15.97 -4.83
N THR A 202 5.71 15.72 -5.80
CA THR A 202 5.48 16.25 -7.15
C THR A 202 4.21 15.67 -7.75
N TRP A 203 3.39 16.51 -8.38
CA TRP A 203 2.24 16.04 -9.15
C TRP A 203 2.57 15.87 -10.63
N GLN A 204 3.84 16.04 -11.01
CA GLN A 204 4.29 15.79 -12.37
C GLN A 204 3.97 14.36 -12.83
N GLY A 205 3.48 14.24 -14.07
CA GLY A 205 3.05 12.98 -14.68
C GLY A 205 1.63 12.52 -14.30
N HIS A 206 0.90 13.26 -13.47
CA HIS A 206 -0.53 13.05 -13.25
C HIS A 206 -1.34 13.73 -14.37
N ALA A 207 -2.58 13.28 -14.57
CA ALA A 207 -3.49 13.90 -15.51
C ALA A 207 -4.23 15.06 -14.85
N PHE A 208 -4.49 16.12 -15.62
CA PHE A 208 -5.27 17.27 -15.19
C PHE A 208 -6.32 17.56 -16.25
N ASP A 209 -7.59 17.45 -15.87
CA ASP A 209 -8.71 17.71 -16.76
C ASP A 209 -9.30 19.10 -16.46
N PHE A 210 -8.84 20.09 -17.24
CA PHE A 210 -9.34 21.46 -17.19
C PHE A 210 -10.34 21.75 -18.32
N THR A 211 -10.97 20.72 -18.88
CA THR A 211 -11.99 20.91 -19.93
C THR A 211 -13.10 21.81 -19.39
N ASP A 212 -13.44 22.85 -20.15
CA ASP A 212 -14.47 23.85 -19.83
C ASP A 212 -14.23 24.66 -18.54
N VAL A 213 -12.99 24.70 -18.02
CA VAL A 213 -12.64 25.56 -16.89
C VAL A 213 -12.51 27.02 -17.34
N THR A 214 -13.29 27.90 -16.72
CA THR A 214 -13.10 29.36 -16.82
C THR A 214 -11.99 29.81 -15.86
N PHE A 215 -10.91 30.36 -16.42
CA PHE A 215 -9.82 30.98 -15.66
C PHE A 215 -10.02 32.50 -15.61
N ASP A 216 -10.21 33.03 -14.41
CA ASP A 216 -10.52 34.44 -14.10
C ASP A 216 -9.34 35.15 -13.39
N GLY A 217 -8.13 34.68 -13.72
CA GLY A 217 -6.93 34.85 -12.92
C GLY A 217 -6.47 33.51 -12.37
N GLY A 218 -5.59 33.55 -11.36
CA GLY A 218 -4.88 32.36 -10.92
C GLY A 218 -3.81 32.00 -11.94
N ASP A 219 -2.57 32.28 -11.59
CA ASP A 219 -1.47 32.09 -12.52
C ASP A 219 -0.95 30.63 -12.43
N PHE A 220 -0.24 30.13 -13.44
CA PHE A 220 0.52 28.87 -13.43
C PHE A 220 2.01 29.09 -13.75
N SER A 221 2.40 30.33 -14.11
CA SER A 221 3.75 30.78 -14.51
C SER A 221 4.68 31.11 -13.36
#